data_AF-A0A438IUV1-F1
#
_entry.id   AF-A0A438IUV1-F1
#
_cell.length_a   1.000
_cell.length_b   1.000
_cell.length_c   1.000
_cell.angle_alpha   90.00
_cell.angle_beta   90.00
_cell.angle_gamma   90.00
#
_symmetry.space_group_name_H-M   'P 1'
#
loop_
_entity.id
_entity.type
_entity.pdbx_description
1 polymer ?
#
loop_
_entity_poly.entity_id
_entity_poly.type
_entity_poly.pdbx_seq_one_letter_code
_entity_poly.pdbx_strand_id
1 'polypeptide(L)'
;MHETQHALNVQIFLKMHRSDYAEKQLKIMQQMDEDHTLTQLANAWLNLAVGGSKIQEAYLIFQDFSEKYQMTGLILNGKAVCCMHMGHFDEAESLLLEALNKASDINKLMQ
;
A
#
# COMPACT_ATOMS: atom_id res chain seq x y z
N MET A 1 -16.14 -7.30 9.48
CA MET A 1 -16.88 -7.59 8.21
C MET A 1 -17.19 -6.31 7.44
N HIS A 2 -17.49 -5.20 8.14
CA HIS A 2 -17.70 -3.90 7.49
C HIS A 2 -16.39 -3.28 6.96
N GLU A 3 -15.24 -3.35 7.66
CA GLU A 3 -14.00 -2.73 7.15
C GLU A 3 -13.52 -3.34 5.82
N THR A 4 -13.62 -4.66 5.69
CA THR A 4 -13.23 -5.36 4.46
C THR A 4 -14.06 -4.94 3.25
N GLN A 5 -15.36 -4.67 3.45
CA GLN A 5 -16.23 -4.17 2.39
C GLN A 5 -15.83 -2.74 1.97
N HIS A 6 -15.55 -1.86 2.93
CA HIS A 6 -15.13 -0.50 2.62
C HIS A 6 -13.77 -0.44 1.92
N ALA A 7 -12.79 -1.23 2.39
CA ALA A 7 -11.48 -1.32 1.75
C ALA A 7 -11.57 -1.82 0.31
N LEU A 8 -12.42 -2.83 0.06
CA LEU A 8 -12.68 -3.33 -1.30
C LEU A 8 -13.31 -2.25 -2.19
N ASN A 9 -14.27 -1.49 -1.67
CA ASN A 9 -14.87 -0.37 -2.41
C ASN A 9 -13.82 0.69 -2.78
N VAL A 10 -12.90 1.04 -1.87
CA VAL A 10 -11.79 1.95 -2.16
C VAL A 10 -10.98 1.43 -3.35
N GLN A 11 -10.56 0.16 -3.34
CA GLN A 11 -9.82 -0.42 -4.47
C GLN A 11 -10.62 -0.39 -5.79
N ILE A 12 -11.90 -0.73 -5.75
CA ILE A 12 -12.77 -0.70 -6.94
C ILE A 12 -12.83 0.72 -7.51
N PHE A 13 -13.09 1.73 -6.67
CA PHE A 13 -13.17 3.12 -7.12
C PHE A 13 -11.85 3.64 -7.70
N LEU A 14 -10.72 3.25 -7.11
CA LEU A 14 -9.40 3.56 -7.66
C LEU A 14 -9.18 2.91 -9.04
N LYS A 15 -9.57 1.64 -9.21
CA LYS A 15 -9.50 0.94 -10.51
C LYS A 15 -10.44 1.52 -11.57
N MET A 16 -11.51 2.20 -11.15
CA MET A 16 -12.40 2.95 -12.04
C MET A 16 -11.92 4.38 -12.33
N HIS A 17 -10.73 4.76 -11.86
CA HIS A 17 -10.21 6.13 -11.96
C HIS A 17 -11.12 7.18 -11.30
N ARG A 18 -11.84 6.79 -10.25
CA ARG A 18 -12.74 7.65 -9.47
C ARG A 18 -12.20 7.86 -8.06
N SER A 19 -11.09 8.61 -7.97
CA SER A 19 -10.45 8.94 -6.69
C SER A 19 -11.37 9.71 -5.74
N ASP A 20 -12.33 10.47 -6.27
CA ASP A 20 -13.34 11.19 -5.50
C ASP A 20 -14.28 10.26 -4.71
N TYR A 21 -14.69 9.13 -5.29
CA TYR A 21 -15.48 8.12 -4.58
C TYR A 21 -14.62 7.31 -3.61
N ALA A 22 -13.37 7.02 -3.98
CA ALA A 22 -12.42 6.35 -3.10
C ALA A 22 -12.17 7.17 -1.82
N GLU A 23 -11.99 8.49 -1.94
CA GLU A 23 -11.81 9.40 -0.81
C GLU A 23 -13.04 9.41 0.12
N LYS A 24 -14.26 9.42 -0.44
CA LYS A 24 -15.48 9.35 0.36
C LYS A 24 -15.58 8.04 1.15
N GLN A 25 -15.21 6.91 0.56
CA GLN A 25 -15.18 5.64 1.28
C GLN A 25 -14.10 5.61 2.35
N LEU A 26 -12.91 6.14 2.05
CA LEU A 26 -11.83 6.20 3.03
C LEU A 26 -12.22 7.03 4.26
N LYS A 27 -12.92 8.16 4.07
CA LYS A 27 -13.43 8.97 5.18
C LYS A 27 -14.36 8.18 6.10
N ILE A 28 -15.19 7.30 5.55
CA ILE A 28 -16.05 6.41 6.36
C ILE A 28 -15.18 5.45 7.18
N MET A 29 -14.14 4.86 6.56
CA MET A 29 -13.22 3.96 7.27
C MET A 29 -12.50 4.69 8.42
N GLN A 30 -12.00 5.90 8.16
CA GLN A 30 -11.31 6.73 9.17
C GLN A 30 -12.23 7.12 10.34
N GLN A 31 -13.51 7.39 10.07
CA GLN A 31 -14.50 7.66 11.13
C GLN A 31 -14.79 6.44 12.00
N MET A 32 -14.65 5.23 11.45
CA MET A 32 -14.86 3.99 12.19
C MET A 32 -13.64 3.65 13.04
N ASP A 33 -12.46 3.60 12.41
CA ASP A 33 -11.18 3.36 13.06
C ASP A 33 -10.06 3.80 12.09
N GLU A 34 -9.44 4.94 12.40
CA GLU A 34 -8.36 5.50 11.59
C GLU A 34 -7.07 4.69 11.69
N ASP A 35 -6.80 4.05 12.83
CA ASP A 35 -5.57 3.30 13.08
C ASP A 35 -5.64 1.85 12.60
N HIS A 36 -6.85 1.37 12.27
CA HIS A 36 -7.04 0.03 11.74
C HIS A 36 -6.16 -0.23 10.50
N THR A 37 -5.48 -1.38 10.46
CA THR A 37 -4.51 -1.72 9.40
C THR A 37 -5.11 -1.61 7.99
N LEU A 38 -6.37 -2.03 7.80
CA LEU A 38 -7.05 -1.89 6.50
C LEU A 38 -7.35 -0.43 6.13
N THR A 39 -7.64 0.44 7.11
CA THR A 39 -7.86 1.87 6.88
C THR A 39 -6.56 2.54 6.43
N GLN A 40 -5.46 2.25 7.12
CA GLN A 40 -4.14 2.74 6.75
C GLN A 40 -3.71 2.23 5.37
N LEU A 41 -3.95 0.96 5.05
CA LEU A 41 -3.65 0.41 3.73
C LEU A 41 -4.48 1.06 2.62
N ALA A 42 -5.78 1.28 2.85
CA ALA A 42 -6.65 2.00 1.92
C ALA A 42 -6.21 3.46 1.71
N ASN A 43 -5.72 4.10 2.78
CA ASN A 43 -5.14 5.44 2.72
C ASN A 43 -3.87 5.47 1.85
N ALA A 44 -2.97 4.50 2.02
CA ALA A 44 -1.77 4.37 1.18
C ALA A 44 -2.10 4.19 -0.30
N TRP A 45 -3.11 3.37 -0.65
CA TRP A 45 -3.55 3.22 -2.04
C TRP A 45 -4.14 4.50 -2.63
N LEU A 46 -4.93 5.23 -1.86
CA LEU A 46 -5.48 6.51 -2.31
C LEU A 46 -4.36 7.54 -2.51
N ASN A 47 -3.43 7.64 -1.57
CA ASN A 47 -2.28 8.54 -1.65
C ASN A 47 -1.38 8.23 -2.86
N LEU A 48 -1.14 6.95 -3.16
CA LEU A 48 -0.45 6.54 -4.38
C LEU A 48 -1.20 6.97 -5.65
N ALA A 49 -2.52 6.81 -5.68
CA ALA A 49 -3.33 7.19 -6.83
C ALA A 49 -3.41 8.71 -7.05
N VAL A 50 -3.41 9.50 -5.97
CA VAL A 50 -3.37 10.97 -6.02
C VAL A 50 -1.99 11.47 -6.46
N GLY A 51 -0.92 10.85 -5.95
CA GLY A 51 0.45 11.21 -6.29
C GLY A 51 0.90 12.55 -5.68
N GLY A 52 1.93 13.16 -6.28
CA GLY A 52 2.50 14.42 -5.83
C GLY A 52 3.01 14.34 -4.39
N SER A 53 2.64 15.30 -3.54
CA SER A 53 3.08 15.35 -2.14
C SER A 53 2.54 14.19 -1.29
N LYS A 54 1.50 13.48 -1.75
CA LYS A 54 0.92 12.34 -1.02
C LYS A 54 1.75 11.06 -1.08
N ILE A 55 2.70 10.98 -2.00
CA ILE A 55 3.59 9.81 -2.12
C ILE A 55 4.41 9.59 -0.85
N GLN A 56 4.90 10.66 -0.22
CA GLN A 56 5.65 10.56 1.02
C GLN A 56 4.79 9.98 2.15
N GLU A 57 3.52 10.42 2.25
CA GLU A 57 2.57 9.87 3.23
C GLU A 57 2.30 8.38 2.98
N ALA A 58 2.15 7.95 1.72
CA ALA A 58 2.01 6.53 1.39
C ALA A 58 3.25 5.71 1.78
N TYR A 59 4.46 6.23 1.52
CA TYR A 59 5.70 5.56 1.91
C TYR A 59 5.79 5.36 3.42
N LEU A 60 5.45 6.39 4.21
CA LEU A 60 5.46 6.29 5.67
C LEU A 60 4.50 5.21 6.19
N ILE A 61 3.31 5.08 5.60
CA ILE A 61 2.37 4.00 5.97
C ILE A 61 2.99 2.62 5.70
N PHE A 62 3.61 2.42 4.54
CA PHE A 62 4.28 1.15 4.25
C PHE A 62 5.52 0.91 5.13
N GLN A 63 6.24 1.97 5.51
CA GLN A 63 7.34 1.91 6.46
C GLN A 63 6.83 1.45 7.84
N ASP A 64 5.76 2.04 8.35
CA ASP A 64 5.13 1.62 9.61
C ASP A 64 4.68 0.16 9.55
N PHE A 65 4.11 -0.29 8.43
CA PHE A 65 3.76 -1.70 8.24
C PHE A 65 4.99 -2.61 8.24
N SER A 66 6.12 -2.15 7.70
CA SER A 66 7.36 -2.92 7.71
C SER A 66 7.99 -3.06 9.10
N GLU A 67 7.71 -2.11 10.01
CA GLU A 67 8.16 -2.14 11.40
C GLU A 67 7.22 -2.97 12.28
N LYS A 68 5.91 -2.93 12.01
CA LYS A 68 4.87 -3.62 12.79
C LYS A 68 4.67 -5.08 12.39
N TYR A 69 4.91 -5.42 11.12
CA TYR A 69 4.60 -6.74 10.56
C TYR A 69 5.81 -7.34 9.86
N GLN A 70 5.74 -8.65 9.57
CA GLN A 70 6.74 -9.27 8.73
C GLN A 70 6.77 -8.56 7.37
N MET A 71 7.98 -8.27 6.89
CA MET A 71 8.20 -7.67 5.58
C MET A 71 7.69 -8.61 4.47
N THR A 72 6.46 -8.36 4.00
CA THR A 72 5.79 -9.10 2.94
C THR A 72 6.09 -8.51 1.56
N GLY A 73 5.84 -9.30 0.51
CA GLY A 73 5.94 -8.80 -0.87
C GLY A 73 5.05 -7.57 -1.13
N LEU A 74 3.88 -7.48 -0.50
CA LEU A 74 2.99 -6.32 -0.63
C LEU A 74 3.66 -5.05 -0.08
N ILE A 75 4.25 -5.12 1.12
CA ILE A 75 4.90 -3.98 1.76
C ILE A 75 6.11 -3.53 0.94
N LEU A 76 6.96 -4.46 0.52
CA LEU A 76 8.15 -4.17 -0.29
C LEU A 76 7.79 -3.51 -1.62
N ASN A 77 6.82 -4.06 -2.34
CA ASN A 77 6.35 -3.46 -3.59
C ASN A 77 5.70 -2.08 -3.37
N GLY A 78 4.93 -1.91 -2.29
CA GLY A 78 4.35 -0.62 -1.92
C GLY A 78 5.41 0.47 -1.69
N LYS A 79 6.45 0.15 -0.92
CA LYS A 79 7.60 1.06 -0.71
C LYS A 79 8.33 1.35 -2.03
N ALA A 80 8.61 0.33 -2.83
CA ALA A 80 9.30 0.50 -4.12
C ALA A 80 8.53 1.41 -5.08
N VAL A 81 7.21 1.26 -5.17
CA VAL A 81 6.35 2.15 -5.98
C VAL A 81 6.46 3.59 -5.50
N CYS A 82 6.43 3.82 -4.19
CA CYS A 82 6.62 5.17 -3.65
C CYS A 82 8.01 5.74 -4.01
N CYS A 83 9.09 4.96 -3.86
CA CYS A 83 10.44 5.35 -4.25
C CYS A 83 10.53 5.72 -5.75
N MET A 84 9.91 4.93 -6.63
CA MET A 84 9.84 5.25 -8.06
C MET A 84 9.13 6.57 -8.34
N HIS A 85 8.01 6.84 -7.65
CA HIS A 85 7.30 8.12 -7.75
C HIS A 85 8.14 9.31 -7.26
N MET A 86 9.04 9.09 -6.29
CA MET A 86 9.96 10.11 -5.77
C MET A 86 11.25 10.25 -6.60
N GLY A 87 11.45 9.40 -7.62
CA GLY A 87 12.68 9.37 -8.43
C GLY A 87 13.85 8.63 -7.79
N HIS A 88 13.63 7.94 -6.66
CA HIS A 88 14.64 7.14 -5.96
C HIS A 88 14.70 5.72 -6.54
N PHE A 89 15.18 5.58 -7.77
CA PHE A 89 15.16 4.30 -8.49
C PHE A 89 16.10 3.25 -7.88
N ASP A 90 17.25 3.64 -7.35
CA ASP A 90 18.21 2.72 -6.71
C ASP A 90 17.62 2.03 -5.46
N GLU A 91 16.88 2.80 -4.65
CA GLU A 91 16.17 2.26 -3.47
C GLU A 91 15.02 1.34 -3.91
N ALA A 92 14.27 1.74 -4.95
CA ALA A 92 13.19 0.93 -5.49
C ALA A 92 13.70 -0.43 -6.00
N GLU A 93 14.81 -0.46 -6.74
CA GLU A 93 15.42 -1.71 -7.23
C GLU A 93 15.81 -2.63 -6.07
N SER A 94 16.45 -2.09 -5.04
CA SER A 94 16.84 -2.85 -3.85
C SER A 94 15.65 -3.52 -3.17
N LEU A 95 14.55 -2.78 -2.99
CA LEU A 95 13.29 -3.29 -2.40
C LEU A 95 12.63 -4.36 -3.28
N LEU A 96 12.65 -4.19 -4.60
CA LEU A 96 12.08 -5.16 -5.54
C LEU A 96 12.90 -6.46 -5.60
N LEU A 97 14.23 -6.36 -5.54
CA LEU A 97 15.10 -7.53 -5.46
C LEU A 97 14.87 -8.32 -4.17
N GLU A 98 14.69 -7.64 -3.03
CA GLU A 98 14.31 -8.30 -1.78
C GLU A 98 12.96 -9.02 -1.89
N ALA A 99 11.97 -8.37 -2.51
CA ALA A 99 10.64 -8.97 -2.72
C ALA A 99 10.72 -10.22 -3.60
N LEU A 100 11.52 -10.18 -4.67
CA LEU A 100 11.73 -11.29 -5.58
C LEU A 100 12.43 -12.46 -4.89
N ASN A 101 13.47 -12.20 -4.11
CA ASN A 101 14.19 -13.24 -3.37
C ASN A 101 13.25 -13.98 -2.41
N LYS A 102 12.46 -13.23 -1.62
CA LYS A 102 11.44 -13.82 -0.72
C LYS A 102 10.41 -14.68 -1.46
N ALA A 103 9.93 -14.25 -2.62
CA ALA A 103 8.99 -15.04 -3.42
C ALA A 103 9.65 -16.32 -3.98
N SER A 104 10.92 -16.23 -4.39
CA SER A 104 11.67 -17.38 -4.90
C SER A 104 11.93 -18.44 -3.83
N ASP A 105 12.16 -18.03 -2.59
CA ASP A 105 12.40 -18.96 -1.48
C ASP A 105 11.13 -19.72 -1.08
N ILE A 106 9.96 -19.08 -1.17
CA ILE A 106 8.67 -19.77 -1.03
C ILE A 106 8.51 -20.86 -2.10
N ASN A 107 8.84 -20.55 -3.36
CA ASN A 107 8.74 -21.53 -4.44
C ASN A 107 9.71 -22.71 -4.29
N LYS A 108 10.90 -22.49 -3.70
CA LYS A 108 11.87 -23.56 -3.39
C LYS A 108 11.39 -24.48 -2.26
N LEU A 109 10.62 -23.97 -1.30
CA LEU A 109 10.05 -24.77 -0.21
C LEU A 109 8.85 -25.64 -0.63
N MET A 110 8.28 -25.38 -1.81
CA MET A 110 7.14 -26.14 -2.37
C MET A 110 7.56 -27.24 -3.36
N GLN A 111 8.87 -27.43 -3.59
CA GLN A 111 9.44 -28.50 -4.42
C GLN A 111 10.15 -29.52 -3.54
#